data_AF-A0A3N4LKZ6-F1
#
_entry.id   AF-A0A3N4LKZ6-F1
#
_cell.length_a   1.000
_cell.length_b   1.000
_cell.length_c   1.000
_cell.angle_alpha   90.00
_cell.angle_beta   90.00
_cell.angle_gamma   90.00
#
_symmetry.space_group_name_H-M   'P 1'
#
loop_
_entity.id
_entity.type
_entity.pdbx_description
1 polymer ?
#
loop_
_entity_poly.entity_id
_entity_poly.type
_entity_poly.pdbx_seq_one_letter_code
_entity_poly.pdbx_strand_id
1 'polypeptide(L)'
;QPPKANISTAKLQAILAFFHTTLTAHPLKELEKLLPPASGISGMQAKDALQALVDDSLLRVEKIGSGNWYWAFVGDERKRLVGMMKSLGDEREGLKRIVEGLKEVVLWEGER
;
A
#
# COMPACT_ATOMS: atom_id res chain seq x y z
N GLN A 1 -2.42 -3.08 20.47
CA GLN A 1 -2.55 -3.37 19.02
C GLN A 1 -3.09 -4.78 18.90
N PRO A 2 -4.16 -5.04 18.12
CA PRO A 2 -4.65 -6.40 17.95
C PRO A 2 -3.65 -7.21 17.10
N PRO A 3 -3.54 -8.52 17.31
CA PRO A 3 -2.47 -9.33 16.74
C PRO A 3 -2.64 -9.43 15.24
N LYS A 4 -1.68 -8.93 14.47
CA LYS A 4 -1.62 -9.15 13.02
C LYS A 4 -1.63 -10.66 12.79
N ALA A 5 -2.66 -11.17 12.10
CA ALA A 5 -2.70 -12.55 11.69
C ALA A 5 -1.34 -12.91 11.06
N ASN A 6 -0.70 -13.96 11.57
CA ASN A 6 0.67 -14.31 11.23
C ASN A 6 0.72 -14.94 9.82
N ILE A 7 0.41 -14.15 8.81
CA ILE A 7 0.47 -14.51 7.40
C ILE A 7 1.81 -14.01 6.90
N SER A 8 2.68 -14.96 6.55
CA SER A 8 4.03 -14.64 6.07
C SER A 8 3.95 -13.74 4.84
N THR A 9 4.87 -12.77 4.74
CA THR A 9 5.01 -11.86 3.60
C THR A 9 5.02 -12.58 2.24
N ALA A 10 5.65 -13.77 2.15
CA ALA A 10 5.68 -14.56 0.93
C ALA A 10 4.28 -14.96 0.42
N LYS A 11 3.36 -15.31 1.33
CA LYS A 11 1.98 -15.64 0.98
C LYS A 11 1.20 -14.40 0.52
N LEU A 12 1.40 -13.27 1.19
CA LEU A 12 0.80 -11.99 0.79
C LEU A 12 1.28 -11.57 -0.61
N GLN A 13 2.56 -11.76 -0.92
CA GLN A 13 3.11 -11.51 -2.25
C GLN A 13 2.52 -12.44 -3.32
N ALA A 14 2.28 -13.72 -2.99
CA ALA A 14 1.62 -14.65 -3.91
C ALA A 14 0.17 -14.22 -4.23
N ILE A 15 -0.57 -13.74 -3.23
CA ILE A 15 -1.92 -13.17 -3.42
C ILE A 15 -1.87 -11.94 -4.33
N LEU A 16 -0.92 -11.03 -4.08
CA LEU A 16 -0.75 -9.84 -4.91
C LEU A 16 -0.40 -10.22 -6.37
N ALA A 17 0.49 -11.20 -6.56
CA ALA A 17 0.85 -11.71 -7.87
C ALA A 17 -0.36 -12.30 -8.61
N PHE A 18 -1.28 -12.97 -7.90
CA PHE A 18 -2.54 -13.44 -8.48
C PHE A 18 -3.38 -12.27 -9.03
N PHE A 19 -3.55 -11.17 -8.29
CA PHE A 19 -4.27 -10.00 -8.79
C PHE A 19 -3.57 -9.33 -9.97
N HIS A 20 -2.23 -9.22 -9.93
CA HIS A 20 -1.45 -8.67 -11.03
C HIS A 20 -1.48 -9.53 -12.30
N THR A 21 -1.68 -10.84 -12.15
CA THR A 21 -1.80 -11.77 -13.29
C THR A 21 -3.21 -11.75 -13.87
N THR A 22 -4.23 -11.76 -13.01
CA THR A 22 -5.63 -11.81 -13.46
C THR A 22 -6.11 -10.47 -14.02
N LEU A 23 -5.61 -9.35 -13.50
CA LEU A 23 -6.02 -7.99 -13.90
C LEU A 23 -7.55 -7.79 -13.90
N THR A 24 -8.24 -8.50 -13.00
CA THR A 24 -9.70 -8.42 -12.83
C THR A 24 -10.06 -8.17 -11.37
N ALA A 25 -11.25 -7.60 -11.14
CA ALA A 25 -11.82 -7.48 -9.81
C ALA A 25 -12.56 -8.76 -9.44
N HIS A 26 -12.40 -9.21 -8.20
CA HIS A 26 -12.99 -10.44 -7.69
C HIS A 26 -13.79 -10.16 -6.42
N PRO A 27 -15.00 -10.74 -6.26
CA PRO A 27 -15.75 -10.65 -5.02
C PRO A 27 -15.12 -11.58 -3.95
N LEU A 28 -15.31 -11.23 -2.67
CA LEU A 28 -14.75 -12.01 -1.55
C LEU A 28 -15.04 -13.51 -1.62
N LYS A 29 -16.27 -13.89 -1.99
CA LYS A 29 -16.70 -15.29 -2.07
C LYS A 29 -15.93 -16.10 -3.12
N GLU A 30 -15.48 -15.46 -4.19
CA GLU A 30 -14.66 -16.11 -5.20
C GLU A 30 -13.21 -16.21 -4.73
N LEU A 31 -12.69 -15.15 -4.09
CA LEU A 31 -11.34 -15.14 -3.53
C LEU A 31 -11.14 -16.21 -2.44
N GLU A 32 -12.15 -16.49 -1.62
CA GLU A 32 -12.11 -17.58 -0.64
C GLU A 32 -11.87 -18.96 -1.30
N LYS A 33 -12.16 -19.10 -2.60
CA LYS A 33 -11.91 -20.33 -3.39
C LYS A 33 -10.63 -20.25 -4.24
N LEU A 34 -10.29 -19.06 -4.76
CA LEU A 34 -9.17 -18.87 -5.68
C LEU A 34 -7.83 -18.66 -4.97
N LEU A 35 -7.82 -18.06 -3.77
CA LEU A 35 -6.60 -17.77 -3.03
C LEU A 35 -5.90 -19.01 -2.42
N PRO A 36 -6.61 -20.02 -1.89
CA PRO A 36 -5.95 -21.22 -1.35
C PRO A 36 -5.01 -21.92 -2.35
N PRO A 37 -5.41 -22.22 -3.61
CA PRO A 37 -4.50 -22.82 -4.57
C PRO A 37 -3.38 -21.88 -5.04
N ALA A 38 -3.61 -20.56 -5.06
CA ALA A 38 -2.62 -19.59 -5.54
C ALA A 38 -1.55 -19.20 -4.49
N SER A 39 -1.88 -19.23 -3.20
CA SER A 39 -1.03 -18.70 -2.12
C SER A 39 -0.80 -19.65 -0.93
N GLY A 40 -1.51 -20.78 -0.88
CA GLY A 40 -1.42 -21.73 0.23
C GLY A 40 -1.92 -21.19 1.57
N ILE A 41 -2.87 -20.24 1.54
CA ILE A 41 -3.64 -19.79 2.71
C ILE A 41 -4.92 -20.62 2.86
N SER A 42 -5.43 -20.79 4.08
CA SER A 42 -6.78 -21.37 4.25
C SER A 42 -7.85 -20.33 3.90
N GLY A 43 -9.05 -20.76 3.50
CA GLY A 43 -10.17 -19.84 3.24
C GLY A 43 -10.52 -18.97 4.46
N MET A 44 -10.26 -19.46 5.67
CA MET A 44 -10.45 -18.70 6.92
C MET A 44 -9.46 -17.53 7.05
N GLN A 45 -8.25 -17.68 6.47
CA GLN A 45 -7.21 -16.64 6.46
C GLN A 45 -7.34 -15.67 5.29
N ALA A 46 -8.21 -15.93 4.30
CA ALA A 46 -8.36 -15.11 3.11
C ALA A 46 -8.76 -13.66 3.47
N LYS A 47 -9.71 -13.49 4.39
CA LYS A 47 -10.14 -12.16 4.85
C LYS A 47 -9.00 -11.38 5.51
N ASP A 48 -8.29 -12.02 6.43
CA ASP A 48 -7.17 -11.39 7.14
C ASP A 48 -6.01 -11.05 6.18
N ALA A 49 -5.75 -11.91 5.19
CA ALA A 49 -4.72 -11.67 4.17
C ALA A 49 -5.08 -10.49 3.26
N LEU A 50 -6.33 -10.44 2.80
CA LEU A 50 -6.83 -9.34 1.98
C LEU A 50 -6.80 -8.03 2.78
N GLN A 51 -7.22 -8.06 4.05
CA GLN A 51 -7.17 -6.88 4.91
C GLN A 51 -5.74 -6.39 5.13
N ALA A 52 -4.78 -7.28 5.38
CA ALA A 52 -3.37 -6.90 5.50
C ALA A 52 -2.83 -6.20 4.24
N LEU A 53 -3.20 -6.69 3.05
CA LEU A 53 -2.83 -6.05 1.79
C LEU A 53 -3.54 -4.71 1.54
N VAL A 54 -4.78 -4.56 2.02
CA VAL A 54 -5.54 -3.29 1.97
C VAL A 54 -4.91 -2.27 2.91
N ASP A 55 -4.55 -2.69 4.13
CA ASP A 55 -3.91 -1.83 5.14
C ASP A 55 -2.56 -1.29 4.62
N ASP A 56 -1.78 -2.14 3.93
CA ASP A 56 -0.53 -1.75 3.26
C ASP A 56 -0.75 -0.97 1.95
N SER A 57 -2.01 -0.69 1.59
CA SER A 57 -2.42 0.00 0.35
C SER A 57 -1.99 -0.67 -0.95
N LEU A 58 -1.66 -1.97 -0.90
CA LEU A 58 -1.27 -2.79 -2.05
C LEU A 58 -2.48 -3.40 -2.77
N LEU A 59 -3.61 -3.49 -2.10
CA LEU A 59 -4.87 -4.00 -2.64
C LEU A 59 -5.98 -2.97 -2.46
N ARG A 60 -6.83 -2.82 -3.47
CA ARG A 60 -8.04 -1.98 -3.40
C ARG A 60 -9.23 -2.84 -3.02
N VAL A 61 -10.12 -2.26 -2.21
CA VAL A 61 -11.41 -2.83 -1.86
C VAL A 61 -12.50 -1.78 -2.03
N GLU A 62 -13.62 -2.17 -2.62
CA GLU A 62 -14.81 -1.34 -2.73
C GLU A 62 -16.07 -2.16 -2.49
N LYS A 63 -17.08 -1.51 -1.94
CA LYS A 63 -18.36 -2.13 -1.66
C LYS A 63 -19.31 -1.85 -2.82
N ILE A 64 -19.69 -2.90 -3.53
CA ILE A 64 -20.65 -2.84 -4.64
C ILE A 64 -21.88 -3.64 -4.24
N GLY A 65 -22.99 -2.93 -4.00
CA GLY A 65 -24.22 -3.50 -3.45
C GLY A 65 -24.00 -4.06 -2.04
N SER A 66 -24.19 -5.38 -1.88
CA SER A 66 -24.01 -6.10 -0.60
C SER A 66 -22.65 -6.79 -0.46
N GLY A 67 -21.77 -6.73 -1.47
CA GLY A 67 -20.49 -7.44 -1.50
C GLY A 67 -19.27 -6.52 -1.51
N ASN A 68 -18.16 -7.00 -0.94
CA ASN A 68 -16.85 -6.38 -1.09
C ASN A 68 -16.12 -6.98 -2.29
N TRP A 69 -15.59 -6.11 -3.14
CA TRP A 69 -14.84 -6.41 -4.35
C TRP A 69 -13.40 -5.99 -4.18
N TYR A 70 -12.46 -6.82 -4.62
CA TYR A 70 -11.03 -6.58 -4.47
C TYR A 70 -10.31 -6.64 -5.81
N TRP A 71 -9.33 -5.76 -6.00
CA TRP A 71 -8.46 -5.75 -7.17
C TRP A 71 -7.12 -5.08 -6.86
N ALA A 72 -6.10 -5.41 -7.62
CA ALA A 72 -4.84 -4.68 -7.66
C ALA A 72 -4.35 -4.62 -9.11
N PHE A 73 -4.01 -3.41 -9.55
CA PHE A 73 -3.42 -3.19 -10.86
C PHE A 73 -2.02 -2.62 -10.72
N VAL A 74 -1.09 -3.15 -11.52
CA VAL A 74 0.33 -2.73 -11.51
C VAL A 74 0.50 -1.22 -11.74
N GLY A 75 -0.42 -0.62 -12.50
CA GLY A 75 -0.43 0.83 -12.77
C GLY A 75 -0.72 1.70 -11.55
N ASP A 76 -1.52 1.20 -10.60
CA ASP A 76 -1.91 1.96 -9.41
C ASP A 76 -0.75 2.06 -8.43
N GLU A 77 -0.01 0.96 -8.24
CA GLU A 77 1.18 0.99 -7.39
C GLU A 77 2.27 1.91 -7.95
N ARG A 78 2.49 1.87 -9.27
CA ARG A 78 3.42 2.81 -9.91
C ARG A 78 3.01 4.27 -9.69
N LYS A 79 1.74 4.60 -9.92
CA LYS A 79 1.22 5.97 -9.71
C LYS A 79 1.36 6.40 -8.25
N ARG A 80 1.09 5.48 -7.30
CA ARG A 80 1.24 5.73 -5.87
C ARG A 80 2.69 6.03 -5.49
N LEU A 81 3.62 5.17 -5.90
CA LEU A 81 5.05 5.34 -5.61
C LEU A 81 5.60 6.63 -6.22
N VAL A 82 5.24 6.94 -7.47
CA VAL A 82 5.63 8.21 -8.12
C VAL A 82 5.04 9.41 -7.40
N GLY A 83 3.78 9.33 -6.96
CA GLY A 83 3.12 10.37 -6.16
C GLY A 83 3.82 10.63 -4.82
N MET A 84 4.17 9.56 -4.09
CA MET A 84 4.92 9.67 -2.83
C MET A 84 6.33 10.23 -3.05
N MET A 85 7.04 9.79 -4.10
CA MET A 85 8.34 10.35 -4.44
C MET A 85 8.25 11.85 -4.73
N LYS A 86 7.20 12.29 -5.42
CA LYS A 86 6.95 13.70 -5.68
C LYS A 86 6.71 14.48 -4.39
N SER A 87 5.80 14.03 -3.53
CA SER A 87 5.48 14.73 -2.28
C SER A 87 6.69 14.82 -1.34
N LEU A 88 7.46 13.74 -1.20
CA LEU A 88 8.70 13.75 -0.41
C LEU A 88 9.75 14.67 -1.03
N GLY A 89 9.80 14.76 -2.37
CA GLY A 89 10.65 15.69 -3.09
C GLY A 89 10.31 17.15 -2.79
N ASP A 90 9.02 17.48 -2.83
CA ASP A 90 8.49 18.80 -2.53
C ASP A 90 8.76 19.20 -1.06
N GLU A 91 8.55 18.27 -0.11
CA GLU A 91 8.82 18.49 1.31
C GLU A 91 10.31 18.69 1.60
N ARG A 92 11.18 17.88 0.98
CA ARG A 92 12.63 18.05 1.06
C ARG A 92 13.08 19.41 0.55
N GLU A 93 12.50 19.88 -0.55
CA GLU A 93 12.82 21.20 -1.10
C GLU A 93 12.36 22.33 -0.17
N GLY A 94 11.15 22.21 0.39
CA GLY A 94 10.64 23.15 1.38
C GLY A 94 11.54 23.24 2.62
N LEU A 95 11.91 22.08 3.20
CA LEU A 95 12.84 22.01 4.32
C LEU A 95 14.21 22.60 3.99
N LYS A 96 14.73 22.35 2.77
CA LYS A 96 16.01 22.91 2.33
C LYS A 96 15.98 24.44 2.31
N ARG A 97 14.90 25.05 1.80
CA ARG A 97 14.73 26.51 1.80
C ARG A 97 14.68 27.09 3.21
N ILE A 98 13.97 26.43 4.13
CA ILE A 98 13.91 26.85 5.54
C ILE A 98 15.31 26.81 6.17
N VAL A 99 16.06 25.73 5.94
CA VAL A 99 17.43 25.58 6.46
C VAL A 99 18.37 26.64 5.90
N GLU A 100 18.28 26.96 4.61
CA GLU A 100 19.07 28.02 3.99
C GLU A 100 18.74 29.40 4.59
N GLY A 101 17.45 29.74 4.73
CA GLY A 101 17.05 31.00 5.35
C GLY A 101 17.50 31.12 6.81
N LEU A 102 17.42 30.04 7.60
CA LEU A 102 17.90 30.03 8.98
C LEU A 102 19.42 30.21 9.08
N LYS A 103 20.19 29.61 8.16
CA LYS A 103 21.65 29.80 8.12
C LYS A 103 22.01 31.26 7.87
N GLU A 104 21.32 31.93 6.95
CA GLU A 104 21.54 33.35 6.71
C GLU A 104 21.27 34.16 7.99
N VAL A 105 20.12 33.96 8.65
CA VAL A 105 19.79 34.67 9.90
C VAL A 105 20.87 34.47 10.97
N VAL A 106 21.34 33.23 11.17
CA VAL A 106 22.39 32.93 12.15
C VAL A 106 23.71 33.62 11.80
N LEU A 107 24.09 33.66 10.52
CA LEU A 107 25.29 34.38 10.08
C LEU A 107 25.18 35.88 10.36
N TRP A 108 24.03 36.49 10.05
CA TRP A 108 23.77 37.90 10.30
C TRP A 108 23.71 38.27 11.80
N GLU A 109 23.29 37.35 12.68
CA GLU A 109 23.31 37.57 14.13
C GLU A 109 24.70 37.34 14.75
N GLY A 110 25.52 36.44 14.20
CA GLY A 110 26.87 36.19 14.69
C GLY A 110 27.90 37.27 14.33
N GLU A 111 27.61 38.11 13.33
CA GLU A 111 28.43 39.25 12.92
C GLU A 111 28.09 40.55 13.68
N ARG A 112 27.06 40.53 14.54
CA ARG A 112 26.64 41.65 15.39
C ARG A 112 27.28 41.61 16.77
#